data_AF-A0A6P3RFM1-F1
#
_entry.id   AF-A0A6P3RFM1-F1
#
_cell.length_a   1.000
_cell.length_b   1.000
_cell.length_c   1.000
_cell.angle_alpha   90.00
_cell.angle_beta   90.00
_cell.angle_gamma   90.00
#
_symmetry.space_group_name_H-M   'P 1'
#
loop_
_entity.id
_entity.type
_entity.pdbx_description
1 polymer ?
#
loop_
_entity_poly.entity_id
_entity_poly.type
_entity_poly.pdbx_seq_one_letter_code
_entity_poly.pdbx_strand_id
1 'polypeptide(L)'
;MVNKALQRLVSAVNRRRMKLLLGIALIAYVASVWGNFVNMRSIQENGELKIERKIEEIVEPLREKIRDLEKSFTQKYPPVKFLSEKDRKRILITGGAGFVGSHLTDKLMMDGHEVTVVDNFFTGRKRNVEHWIGHENFELINHDVVEPLYIEVDQIYHLASPASPPNYMYNPIKTLKTNTIGTLNMLGLAKRVGARLLLASTSEVYGDPEVHPQSEGYWGHVNPIGPRACYDEGKRVAETMCYAYMKQTVSRAQNHDWRHAVCAAAPFLSCCRSGSMAERKMQLRVQGHGPPTKHSHVMTPRTRNAGGIALELASLPRAVGFISKEPLCDIVSSQF
;
A
#
# COMPACT_ATOMS: atom_id res chain seq x y z
N MET A 1 -114.97 -40.10 -2.68
CA MET A 1 -113.72 -40.75 -2.21
C MET A 1 -112.44 -40.27 -2.90
N VAL A 2 -112.37 -39.03 -3.44
CA VAL A 2 -111.18 -38.55 -4.21
C VAL A 2 -110.30 -37.55 -3.43
N ASN A 3 -110.81 -36.97 -2.33
CA ASN A 3 -110.16 -35.82 -1.66
C ASN A 3 -108.96 -36.20 -0.76
N LYS A 4 -108.89 -37.42 -0.22
CA LYS A 4 -107.80 -37.84 0.70
C LYS A 4 -106.50 -38.25 -0.01
N ALA A 5 -106.55 -38.68 -1.26
CA ALA A 5 -105.36 -39.08 -2.03
C ALA A 5 -104.63 -37.87 -2.61
N LEU A 6 -105.38 -36.90 -3.16
CA LEU A 6 -104.83 -35.67 -3.74
C LEU A 6 -104.12 -34.81 -2.68
N GLN A 7 -104.68 -34.68 -1.47
CA GLN A 7 -104.05 -33.97 -0.35
C GLN A 7 -102.75 -34.64 0.15
N ARG A 8 -102.66 -35.98 0.11
CA ARG A 8 -101.44 -36.72 0.46
C ARG A 8 -100.33 -36.56 -0.59
N LEU A 9 -100.69 -36.49 -1.87
CA LEU A 9 -99.72 -36.29 -2.95
C LEU A 9 -99.19 -34.84 -2.98
N VAL A 10 -100.07 -33.85 -2.81
CA VAL A 10 -99.68 -32.42 -2.71
C VAL A 10 -98.81 -32.16 -1.47
N SER A 11 -99.12 -32.76 -0.32
CA SER A 11 -98.29 -32.63 0.89
C SER A 11 -96.97 -33.39 0.82
N ALA A 12 -96.86 -34.44 0.00
CA ALA A 12 -95.62 -35.15 -0.28
C ALA A 12 -94.72 -34.38 -1.26
N VAL A 13 -95.31 -33.80 -2.32
CA VAL A 13 -94.60 -32.92 -3.27
C VAL A 13 -94.14 -31.64 -2.58
N ASN A 14 -94.97 -31.02 -1.75
CA ASN A 14 -94.57 -29.85 -0.94
C ASN A 14 -93.47 -30.20 0.07
N ARG A 15 -93.48 -31.40 0.69
CA ARG A 15 -92.37 -31.84 1.55
C ARG A 15 -91.07 -32.06 0.77
N ARG A 16 -91.13 -32.62 -0.44
CA ARG A 16 -89.93 -32.78 -1.30
C ARG A 16 -89.40 -31.43 -1.79
N ARG A 17 -90.27 -30.51 -2.22
CA ARG A 17 -89.89 -29.14 -2.58
C ARG A 17 -89.31 -28.37 -1.40
N MET A 18 -89.89 -28.49 -0.20
CA MET A 18 -89.38 -27.82 0.99
C MET A 18 -88.00 -28.36 1.41
N LYS A 19 -87.79 -29.69 1.31
CA LYS A 19 -86.46 -30.29 1.54
C LYS A 19 -85.42 -29.83 0.50
N LEU A 20 -85.80 -29.67 -0.76
CA LEU A 20 -84.92 -29.16 -1.81
C LEU A 20 -84.54 -27.68 -1.55
N LEU A 21 -85.52 -26.85 -1.18
CA LEU A 21 -85.29 -25.45 -0.83
C LEU A 21 -84.41 -25.30 0.42
N LEU A 22 -84.62 -26.12 1.45
CA LEU A 22 -83.76 -26.18 2.63
C LEU A 22 -82.33 -26.64 2.27
N GLY A 23 -82.19 -27.60 1.37
CA GLY A 23 -80.88 -28.05 0.87
C GLY A 23 -80.13 -26.95 0.10
N ILE A 24 -80.82 -26.24 -0.79
CA ILE A 24 -80.23 -25.11 -1.54
C ILE A 24 -79.88 -23.95 -0.58
N ALA A 25 -80.75 -23.64 0.38
CA ALA A 25 -80.48 -22.62 1.39
C ALA A 25 -79.27 -22.98 2.28
N LEU A 26 -79.11 -24.26 2.64
CA LEU A 26 -77.95 -24.76 3.38
C LEU A 26 -76.67 -24.64 2.56
N ILE A 27 -76.70 -25.00 1.27
CA ILE A 27 -75.54 -24.85 0.37
C ILE A 27 -75.16 -23.38 0.20
N ALA A 28 -76.14 -22.48 0.02
CA ALA A 28 -75.91 -21.05 -0.08
C ALA A 28 -75.33 -20.47 1.23
N TYR A 29 -75.81 -20.93 2.38
CA TYR A 29 -75.28 -20.55 3.69
C TYR A 29 -73.83 -21.01 3.88
N VAL A 30 -73.54 -22.29 3.58
CA VAL A 30 -72.18 -22.85 3.66
C VAL A 30 -71.23 -22.12 2.70
N ALA A 31 -71.65 -21.83 1.47
CA ALA A 31 -70.84 -21.07 0.51
C ALA A 31 -70.55 -19.63 0.99
N SER A 32 -71.53 -18.96 1.61
CA SER A 32 -71.37 -17.62 2.20
C SER A 32 -70.40 -17.62 3.38
N VAL A 33 -70.55 -18.57 4.31
CA VAL A 33 -69.63 -18.73 5.45
C VAL A 33 -68.22 -19.07 4.98
N TRP A 34 -68.08 -19.94 3.98
CA TRP A 34 -66.78 -20.30 3.41
C TRP A 34 -66.12 -19.11 2.70
N GLY A 35 -66.87 -18.33 1.92
CA GLY A 35 -66.37 -17.12 1.26
C GLY A 35 -65.83 -16.09 2.26
N ASN A 36 -66.55 -15.86 3.37
CA ASN A 36 -66.10 -14.97 4.45
C ASN A 36 -64.84 -15.51 5.15
N PHE A 37 -64.74 -16.82 5.37
CA PHE A 37 -63.58 -17.44 6.00
C PHE A 37 -62.32 -17.36 5.11
N VAL A 38 -62.47 -17.63 3.81
CA VAL A 38 -61.37 -17.51 2.84
C VAL A 38 -60.90 -16.05 2.71
N ASN A 39 -61.83 -15.10 2.67
CA ASN A 39 -61.48 -13.67 2.61
C ASN A 39 -60.80 -13.19 3.89
N MET A 40 -61.21 -13.69 5.05
CA MET A 40 -60.56 -13.36 6.32
C MET A 40 -59.12 -13.92 6.38
N ARG A 41 -58.89 -15.15 5.91
CA ARG A 41 -57.54 -15.73 5.77
C ARG A 41 -56.66 -14.94 4.81
N SER A 42 -57.18 -14.56 3.63
CA SER A 42 -56.39 -13.81 2.65
C SER A 42 -56.00 -12.41 3.14
N ILE A 43 -56.85 -11.75 3.94
CA ILE A 43 -56.52 -10.47 4.59
C ILE A 43 -55.41 -10.66 5.64
N GLN A 44 -55.46 -11.76 6.39
CA GLN A 44 -54.46 -12.09 7.39
C GLN A 44 -53.09 -12.41 6.77
N GLU A 45 -53.06 -13.28 5.75
CA GLU A 45 -51.84 -13.62 5.00
C GLU A 45 -51.22 -12.41 4.29
N ASN A 46 -52.06 -11.53 3.69
CA ASN A 46 -51.57 -10.30 3.07
C ASN A 46 -51.03 -9.30 4.12
N GLY A 47 -51.60 -9.26 5.31
CA GLY A 47 -51.10 -8.46 6.43
C GLY A 47 -49.73 -8.93 6.89
N GLU A 48 -49.56 -10.24 7.08
CA GLU A 48 -48.29 -10.87 7.46
C GLU A 48 -47.20 -10.65 6.41
N LEU A 49 -47.48 -10.91 5.13
CA LEU A 49 -46.54 -10.66 4.03
C LEU A 49 -46.10 -9.18 3.92
N LYS A 50 -46.99 -8.25 4.28
CA LYS A 50 -46.68 -6.81 4.26
C LYS A 50 -45.81 -6.40 5.44
N ILE A 51 -45.98 -7.04 6.59
CA ILE A 51 -45.14 -6.86 7.77
C ILE A 51 -43.75 -7.45 7.50
N GLU A 52 -43.68 -8.67 6.96
CA GLU A 52 -42.41 -9.34 6.61
C GLU A 52 -41.59 -8.51 5.62
N ARG A 53 -42.19 -8.01 4.53
CA ARG A 53 -41.48 -7.15 3.58
C ARG A 53 -40.93 -5.87 4.21
N LYS A 54 -41.69 -5.23 5.10
CA LYS A 54 -41.21 -4.04 5.81
C LYS A 54 -40.07 -4.37 6.77
N ILE A 55 -40.12 -5.54 7.42
CA ILE A 55 -39.04 -6.01 8.29
C ILE A 55 -37.79 -6.27 7.43
N GLU A 56 -37.91 -6.97 6.30
CA GLU A 56 -36.79 -7.19 5.37
C GLU A 56 -36.19 -5.88 4.87
N GLU A 57 -37.00 -4.92 4.45
CA GLU A 57 -36.54 -3.61 3.96
C GLU A 57 -35.74 -2.82 5.03
N ILE A 58 -36.09 -2.99 6.31
CA ILE A 58 -35.37 -2.37 7.43
C ILE A 58 -34.12 -3.17 7.82
N VAL A 59 -34.18 -4.50 7.75
CA VAL A 59 -33.12 -5.42 8.19
C VAL A 59 -31.99 -5.53 7.16
N GLU A 60 -32.29 -5.41 5.86
CA GLU A 60 -31.28 -5.52 4.80
C GLU A 60 -30.11 -4.53 4.94
N PRO A 61 -30.33 -3.21 5.14
CA PRO A 61 -29.22 -2.28 5.35
C PRO A 61 -28.45 -2.53 6.65
N LEU A 62 -29.10 -3.13 7.66
CA LEU A 62 -28.42 -3.54 8.90
C LEU A 62 -27.53 -4.78 8.66
N ARG A 63 -27.99 -5.75 7.86
CA ARG A 63 -27.19 -6.93 7.46
C ARG A 63 -25.96 -6.53 6.66
N GLU A 64 -26.09 -5.59 5.71
CA GLU A 64 -24.95 -5.08 4.96
C GLU A 64 -23.93 -4.40 5.87
N LYS A 65 -24.38 -3.53 6.78
CA LYS A 65 -23.50 -2.88 7.76
C LYS A 65 -22.77 -3.90 8.64
N ILE A 66 -23.46 -4.95 9.09
CA ILE A 66 -22.84 -6.03 9.88
C ILE A 66 -21.77 -6.74 9.04
N ARG A 67 -22.07 -7.08 7.78
CA ARG A 67 -21.13 -7.72 6.87
C ARG A 67 -19.88 -6.87 6.61
N ASP A 68 -20.04 -5.57 6.42
CA ASP A 68 -18.93 -4.64 6.23
C ASP A 68 -18.11 -4.46 7.51
N LEU A 69 -18.79 -4.43 8.66
CA LEU A 69 -18.12 -4.45 9.96
C LEU A 69 -17.27 -5.71 10.11
N GLU A 70 -17.84 -6.89 9.87
CA GLU A 70 -17.13 -8.18 9.93
C GLU A 70 -15.92 -8.20 8.99
N LYS A 71 -16.04 -7.70 7.76
CA LYS A 71 -14.91 -7.54 6.84
C LYS A 71 -13.82 -6.62 7.41
N SER A 72 -14.20 -5.46 7.94
CA SER A 72 -13.25 -4.51 8.53
C SER A 72 -12.54 -5.07 9.78
N PHE A 73 -13.23 -5.89 10.57
CA PHE A 73 -12.64 -6.57 11.72
C PHE A 73 -11.68 -7.69 11.30
N THR A 74 -11.95 -8.36 10.17
CA THR A 74 -11.15 -9.49 9.69
C THR A 74 -9.91 -9.02 8.92
N GLN A 75 -10.02 -7.92 8.17
CA GLN A 75 -8.92 -7.42 7.35
C GLN A 75 -8.01 -6.46 8.14
N LYS A 76 -7.21 -7.05 9.03
CA LYS A 76 -6.25 -6.35 9.91
C LYS A 76 -5.13 -5.64 9.13
N TYR A 77 -4.82 -6.10 7.92
CA TYR A 77 -3.70 -5.65 7.10
C TYR A 77 -4.18 -5.28 5.69
N PRO A 78 -3.50 -4.36 4.99
CA PRO A 78 -3.75 -4.12 3.58
C PRO A 78 -3.65 -5.42 2.76
N PRO A 79 -4.38 -5.55 1.64
CA PRO A 79 -4.33 -6.75 0.81
C PRO A 79 -2.92 -6.95 0.23
N VAL A 80 -2.36 -8.15 0.42
CA VAL A 80 -1.05 -8.56 -0.09
C VAL A 80 -1.20 -9.67 -1.11
N LYS A 81 -0.33 -9.70 -2.13
CA LYS A 81 -0.25 -10.79 -3.08
C LYS A 81 0.34 -12.03 -2.41
N PHE A 82 -0.18 -13.20 -2.74
CA PHE A 82 0.45 -14.46 -2.34
C PHE A 82 1.56 -14.84 -3.32
N LEU A 83 2.76 -15.10 -2.79
CA LEU A 83 3.89 -15.63 -3.56
C LEU A 83 4.24 -17.03 -3.07
N SER A 84 4.70 -17.88 -3.99
CA SER A 84 5.27 -19.17 -3.63
C SER A 84 6.59 -18.99 -2.89
N GLU A 85 7.00 -19.94 -2.06
CA GLU A 85 8.30 -19.93 -1.35
C GLU A 85 9.50 -19.64 -2.28
N LYS A 86 9.45 -20.11 -3.52
CA LYS A 86 10.52 -19.93 -4.50
C LYS A 86 10.62 -18.49 -5.02
N ASP A 87 9.48 -17.81 -5.16
CA ASP A 87 9.37 -16.47 -5.71
C ASP A 87 9.44 -15.40 -4.62
N ARG A 88 9.06 -15.76 -3.38
CA ARG A 88 9.20 -14.91 -2.20
C ARG A 88 10.68 -14.64 -1.92
N LYS A 89 10.97 -13.41 -1.46
CA LYS A 89 12.31 -12.94 -1.13
C LYS A 89 12.27 -12.36 0.27
N ARG A 90 13.38 -12.55 1.00
CA ARG A 90 13.65 -11.90 2.28
C ARG A 90 14.39 -10.60 2.02
N ILE A 91 13.76 -9.48 2.35
CA ILE A 91 14.22 -8.15 1.97
C ILE A 91 14.47 -7.31 3.22
N LEU A 92 15.70 -6.84 3.38
CA LEU A 92 16.06 -5.86 4.39
C LEU A 92 15.94 -4.43 3.84
N ILE A 93 15.23 -3.57 4.56
CA ILE A 93 15.19 -2.12 4.27
C ILE A 93 15.71 -1.36 5.49
N THR A 94 16.89 -0.77 5.37
CA THR A 94 17.38 0.16 6.41
C THR A 94 16.82 1.55 6.14
N GLY A 95 16.37 2.27 7.17
CA GLY A 95 15.68 3.55 6.99
C GLY A 95 14.25 3.37 6.48
N GLY A 96 13.66 2.18 6.67
CA GLY A 96 12.34 1.82 6.18
C GLY A 96 11.19 2.59 6.85
N ALA A 97 11.40 3.19 8.03
CA ALA A 97 10.41 4.08 8.64
C ALA A 97 10.54 5.54 8.16
N GLY A 98 11.50 5.82 7.27
CA GLY A 98 11.68 7.11 6.59
C GLY A 98 10.66 7.35 5.47
N PHE A 99 10.77 8.47 4.75
CA PHE A 99 9.83 8.83 3.69
C PHE A 99 9.86 7.86 2.52
N VAL A 100 11.01 7.68 1.87
CA VAL A 100 11.14 6.75 0.72
C VAL A 100 11.05 5.29 1.17
N GLY A 101 11.65 4.97 2.31
CA GLY A 101 11.68 3.61 2.84
C GLY A 101 10.31 3.04 3.16
N SER A 102 9.36 3.85 3.66
CA SER A 102 8.03 3.34 4.00
C SER A 102 7.22 3.00 2.77
N HIS A 103 7.31 3.82 1.71
CA HIS A 103 6.63 3.54 0.44
C HIS A 103 7.22 2.31 -0.26
N LEU A 104 8.54 2.12 -0.18
CA LEU A 104 9.18 0.90 -0.67
C LEU A 104 8.71 -0.33 0.13
N THR A 105 8.61 -0.19 1.45
CA THR A 105 8.07 -1.23 2.34
C THR A 105 6.65 -1.62 1.92
N ASP A 106 5.77 -0.63 1.74
CA ASP A 106 4.38 -0.86 1.30
C ASP A 106 4.33 -1.62 -0.02
N LYS A 107 5.13 -1.20 -1.01
CA LYS A 107 5.15 -1.85 -2.31
C LYS A 107 5.59 -3.31 -2.23
N LEU A 108 6.67 -3.58 -1.51
CA LEU A 108 7.23 -4.94 -1.37
C LEU A 108 6.32 -5.86 -0.55
N MET A 109 5.67 -5.33 0.48
CA MET A 109 4.65 -6.04 1.24
C MET A 109 3.45 -6.40 0.36
N MET A 110 2.92 -5.43 -0.41
CA MET A 110 1.82 -5.67 -1.34
C MET A 110 2.19 -6.68 -2.44
N ASP A 111 3.45 -6.75 -2.83
CA ASP A 111 3.95 -7.75 -3.79
C ASP A 111 4.09 -9.16 -3.19
N GLY A 112 3.98 -9.31 -1.87
CA GLY A 112 3.99 -10.61 -1.18
C GLY A 112 5.35 -11.06 -0.66
N HIS A 113 6.33 -10.16 -0.58
CA HIS A 113 7.66 -10.46 -0.07
C HIS A 113 7.72 -10.43 1.47
N GLU A 114 8.77 -11.03 2.03
CA GLU A 114 9.08 -10.92 3.45
C GLU A 114 10.00 -9.71 3.67
N VAL A 115 9.55 -8.75 4.48
CA VAL A 115 10.19 -7.45 4.62
C VAL A 115 10.58 -7.21 6.07
N THR A 116 11.88 -7.05 6.30
CA THR A 116 12.46 -6.63 7.58
C THR A 116 12.88 -5.17 7.48
N VAL A 117 12.27 -4.30 8.27
CA VAL A 117 12.63 -2.89 8.38
C VAL A 117 13.57 -2.67 9.56
N VAL A 118 14.70 -2.02 9.30
CA VAL A 118 15.64 -1.57 10.33
C VAL A 118 15.64 -0.04 10.37
N ASP A 119 15.29 0.53 11.52
CA ASP A 119 15.29 1.98 11.71
C ASP A 119 15.54 2.31 13.18
N ASN A 120 16.35 3.33 13.45
CA ASN A 120 16.59 3.84 14.81
C ASN A 120 15.65 5.01 15.18
N PHE A 121 14.70 5.35 14.30
CA PHE A 121 13.74 6.43 14.42
C PHE A 121 14.35 7.83 14.62
N PHE A 122 15.60 8.04 14.19
CA PHE A 122 16.23 9.36 14.27
C PHE A 122 15.48 10.39 13.41
N THR A 123 15.18 10.05 12.15
CA THR A 123 14.32 10.84 11.25
C THR A 123 13.03 10.13 10.85
N GLY A 124 13.01 8.80 10.97
CA GLY A 124 11.88 7.95 10.66
C GLY A 124 10.75 8.10 11.69
N ARG A 125 9.55 7.64 11.33
CA ARG A 125 8.41 7.61 12.25
C ARG A 125 7.77 6.23 12.21
N LYS A 126 7.61 5.59 13.38
CA LYS A 126 6.99 4.26 13.50
C LYS A 126 5.62 4.17 12.82
N ARG A 127 4.83 5.25 12.88
CA ARG A 127 3.52 5.36 12.22
C ARG A 127 3.54 5.11 10.71
N ASN A 128 4.69 5.29 10.05
CA ASN A 128 4.79 5.10 8.60
C ASN A 128 4.75 3.62 8.20
N VAL A 129 4.95 2.69 9.15
CA VAL A 129 4.97 1.24 8.92
C VAL A 129 4.08 0.49 9.92
N GLU A 130 3.29 1.22 10.72
CA GLU A 130 2.55 0.63 11.83
C GLU A 130 1.43 -0.32 11.38
N HIS A 131 0.87 -0.06 10.20
CA HIS A 131 -0.17 -0.87 9.58
C HIS A 131 0.31 -2.26 9.15
N TRP A 132 1.62 -2.54 9.15
CA TRP A 132 2.16 -3.87 8.90
C TRP A 132 2.54 -4.63 10.18
N ILE A 133 2.51 -3.99 11.35
CA ILE A 133 2.99 -4.60 12.59
C ILE A 133 2.13 -5.82 12.96
N GLY A 134 2.81 -6.97 13.12
CA GLY A 134 2.19 -8.27 13.42
C GLY A 134 1.74 -9.06 12.20
N HIS A 135 1.95 -8.55 10.98
CA HIS A 135 1.82 -9.33 9.76
C HIS A 135 2.94 -10.38 9.72
N GLU A 136 2.65 -11.62 9.30
CA GLU A 136 3.61 -12.74 9.30
C GLU A 136 4.89 -12.47 8.50
N ASN A 137 4.74 -11.78 7.37
CA ASN A 137 5.84 -11.43 6.47
C ASN A 137 6.52 -10.08 6.82
N PHE A 138 6.20 -9.46 7.96
CA PHE A 138 6.75 -8.15 8.32
C PHE A 138 7.44 -8.16 9.68
N GLU A 139 8.69 -7.68 9.71
CA GLU A 139 9.45 -7.50 10.95
C GLU A 139 9.99 -6.07 11.05
N LEU A 140 9.92 -5.49 12.26
CA LEU A 140 10.46 -4.17 12.56
C LEU A 140 11.51 -4.28 13.66
N ILE A 141 12.76 -3.98 13.32
CA ILE A 141 13.89 -4.01 14.23
C ILE A 141 14.31 -2.57 14.53
N ASN A 142 14.20 -2.18 15.80
CA ASN A 142 14.77 -0.92 16.27
C ASN A 142 16.28 -1.08 16.44
N HIS A 143 17.04 -0.69 15.42
CA HIS A 143 18.48 -0.89 15.38
C HIS A 143 19.18 0.22 14.60
N ASP A 144 20.39 0.54 15.03
CA ASP A 144 21.25 1.52 14.38
C ASP A 144 22.24 0.83 13.44
N VAL A 145 22.23 1.20 12.16
CA VAL A 145 23.09 0.56 11.14
C VAL A 145 24.58 0.68 11.43
N VAL A 146 25.01 1.62 12.29
CA VAL A 146 26.41 1.73 12.74
C VAL A 146 26.84 0.51 13.55
N GLU A 147 25.91 -0.20 14.17
CA GLU A 147 26.16 -1.47 14.85
C GLU A 147 25.94 -2.64 13.87
N PRO A 148 26.78 -3.69 13.91
CA PRO A 148 26.60 -4.87 13.07
C PRO A 148 25.24 -5.53 13.26
N LEU A 149 24.66 -6.01 12.16
CA LEU A 149 23.39 -6.75 12.14
C LEU A 149 23.61 -8.12 11.51
N TYR A 150 23.05 -9.16 12.13
CA TYR A 150 23.24 -10.55 11.70
C TYR A 150 21.90 -11.20 11.40
N ILE A 151 21.40 -11.02 10.17
CA ILE A 151 20.15 -11.61 9.68
C ILE A 151 20.36 -12.29 8.32
N GLU A 152 19.47 -13.19 7.94
CA GLU A 152 19.52 -13.91 6.65
C GLU A 152 18.57 -13.26 5.66
N VAL A 153 19.11 -12.68 4.59
CA VAL A 153 18.33 -11.90 3.61
C VAL A 153 18.84 -12.13 2.19
N ASP A 154 17.97 -11.96 1.20
CA ASP A 154 18.30 -12.13 -0.21
C ASP A 154 18.59 -10.77 -0.88
N GLN A 155 17.98 -9.69 -0.37
CA GLN A 155 18.15 -8.33 -0.89
C GLN A 155 18.21 -7.30 0.25
N ILE A 156 19.02 -6.26 0.06
CA ILE A 156 19.22 -5.16 1.01
C ILE A 156 19.01 -3.84 0.27
N TYR A 157 18.06 -3.04 0.73
CA TYR A 157 17.85 -1.66 0.31
C TYR A 157 18.37 -0.72 1.39
N HIS A 158 19.54 -0.14 1.17
CA HIS A 158 20.22 0.71 2.13
C HIS A 158 19.83 2.18 1.95
N LEU A 159 18.77 2.60 2.66
CA LEU A 159 18.23 3.98 2.63
C LEU A 159 18.53 4.78 3.91
N ALA A 160 19.16 4.19 4.92
CA ALA A 160 19.42 4.83 6.20
C ALA A 160 20.47 5.93 6.07
N SER A 161 20.05 7.19 6.12
CA SER A 161 20.93 8.36 6.25
C SER A 161 20.13 9.60 6.68
N PRO A 162 20.65 10.45 7.56
CA PRO A 162 20.16 11.81 7.72
C PRO A 162 20.47 12.59 6.42
N ALA A 163 19.45 12.97 5.65
CA ALA A 163 19.64 13.52 4.30
C ALA A 163 19.30 15.01 4.16
N SER A 164 18.70 15.66 5.17
CA SER A 164 18.36 17.08 5.11
C SER A 164 19.40 17.95 5.82
N PRO A 165 19.64 19.20 5.34
CA PRO A 165 20.62 20.10 5.93
C PRO A 165 20.53 20.25 7.45
N PRO A 166 19.34 20.48 8.03
CA PRO A 166 19.23 20.56 9.48
C PRO A 166 19.62 19.25 10.19
N ASN A 167 19.28 18.09 9.60
CA ASN A 167 19.46 16.80 10.25
C ASN A 167 20.91 16.32 10.22
N TYR A 168 21.61 16.47 9.09
CA TYR A 168 23.01 16.04 9.02
C TYR A 168 23.96 17.01 9.73
N MET A 169 23.62 18.31 9.78
CA MET A 169 24.40 19.31 10.55
C MET A 169 24.15 19.23 12.05
N TYR A 170 23.02 18.67 12.49
CA TYR A 170 22.73 18.48 13.92
C TYR A 170 23.77 17.59 14.61
N ASN A 171 24.19 16.50 13.94
CA ASN A 171 25.25 15.62 14.43
C ASN A 171 26.11 15.10 13.26
N PRO A 172 27.10 15.89 12.82
CA PRO A 172 27.89 15.57 11.63
C PRO A 172 28.71 14.29 11.80
N ILE A 173 29.20 14.01 13.01
CA ILE A 173 29.95 12.77 13.29
C ILE A 173 29.04 11.54 13.16
N LYS A 174 27.80 11.63 13.67
CA LYS A 174 26.83 10.54 13.51
C LYS A 174 26.48 10.34 12.03
N THR A 175 26.28 11.42 11.27
CA THR A 175 26.05 11.35 9.82
C THR A 175 27.19 10.64 9.10
N LEU A 176 28.45 11.00 9.38
CA LEU A 176 29.62 10.30 8.84
C LEU A 176 29.55 8.81 9.17
N LYS A 177 29.39 8.48 10.46
CA LYS A 177 29.38 7.07 10.91
C LYS A 177 28.26 6.28 10.23
N THR A 178 27.07 6.83 10.12
CA THR A 178 25.94 6.18 9.45
C THR A 178 26.24 5.91 7.98
N ASN A 179 26.78 6.88 7.24
CA ASN A 179 27.09 6.72 5.82
C ASN A 179 28.37 5.91 5.55
N THR A 180 29.28 5.78 6.51
CA THR A 180 30.54 5.04 6.34
C THR A 180 30.49 3.67 7.01
N ILE A 181 30.44 3.64 8.33
CA ILE A 181 30.37 2.41 9.14
C ILE A 181 29.05 1.68 8.87
N GLY A 182 27.93 2.39 8.78
CA GLY A 182 26.64 1.78 8.47
C GLY A 182 26.64 1.10 7.10
N THR A 183 27.17 1.77 6.08
CA THR A 183 27.33 1.16 4.76
C THR A 183 28.32 -0.01 4.78
N LEU A 184 29.43 0.09 5.51
CA LEU A 184 30.39 -1.00 5.66
C LEU A 184 29.75 -2.24 6.29
N ASN A 185 28.93 -2.07 7.34
CA ASN A 185 28.20 -3.16 7.98
C ASN A 185 27.21 -3.81 7.02
N MET A 186 26.46 -3.01 6.25
CA MET A 186 25.49 -3.55 5.28
C MET A 186 26.19 -4.27 4.11
N LEU A 187 27.33 -3.77 3.64
CA LEU A 187 28.15 -4.46 2.64
C LEU A 187 28.77 -5.76 3.20
N GLY A 188 29.21 -5.74 4.46
CA GLY A 188 29.69 -6.92 5.18
C GLY A 188 28.61 -7.98 5.32
N LEU A 189 27.40 -7.57 5.74
CA LEU A 189 26.22 -8.43 5.81
C LEU A 189 25.90 -9.00 4.43
N ALA A 190 25.80 -8.15 3.40
CA ALA A 190 25.50 -8.55 2.03
C ALA A 190 26.46 -9.65 1.56
N LYS A 191 27.77 -9.41 1.72
CA LYS A 191 28.86 -10.33 1.38
C LYS A 191 28.80 -11.65 2.14
N ARG A 192 28.37 -11.62 3.39
CA ARG A 192 28.26 -12.83 4.22
C ARG A 192 27.15 -13.75 3.74
N VAL A 193 25.98 -13.19 3.40
CA VAL A 193 24.75 -13.99 3.17
C VAL A 193 24.43 -14.25 1.69
N GLY A 194 25.15 -13.66 0.75
CA GLY A 194 24.80 -13.79 -0.68
C GLY A 194 23.89 -12.69 -1.22
N ALA A 195 23.57 -11.66 -0.42
CA ALA A 195 22.51 -10.72 -0.77
C ALA A 195 22.92 -9.71 -1.84
N ARG A 196 21.94 -9.28 -2.62
CA ARG A 196 22.06 -8.10 -3.47
C ARG A 196 21.91 -6.84 -2.63
N LEU A 197 22.74 -5.84 -2.84
CA LEU A 197 22.65 -4.56 -2.12
C LEU A 197 22.38 -3.41 -3.09
N LEU A 198 21.35 -2.61 -2.77
CA LEU A 198 21.09 -1.32 -3.38
C LEU A 198 21.46 -0.20 -2.39
N LEU A 199 22.34 0.70 -2.80
CA LEU A 199 22.69 1.91 -2.03
C LEU A 199 21.93 3.12 -2.57
N ALA A 200 21.23 3.85 -1.70
CA ALA A 200 20.71 5.18 -2.04
C ALA A 200 21.80 6.25 -1.90
N SER A 201 22.32 6.69 -3.03
CA SER A 201 23.24 7.82 -3.16
C SER A 201 22.47 9.14 -3.35
N THR A 202 23.19 10.23 -3.57
CA THR A 202 22.67 11.60 -3.61
C THR A 202 23.36 12.44 -4.67
N SER A 203 22.71 13.48 -5.17
CA SER A 203 23.34 14.49 -6.04
C SER A 203 24.42 15.30 -5.32
N GLU A 204 24.40 15.36 -3.99
CA GLU A 204 25.41 16.10 -3.22
C GLU A 204 26.83 15.52 -3.38
N VAL A 205 26.98 14.28 -3.89
CA VAL A 205 28.29 13.72 -4.23
C VAL A 205 29.00 14.50 -5.35
N TYR A 206 28.28 15.30 -6.13
CA TYR A 206 28.84 16.21 -7.13
C TYR A 206 29.32 17.55 -6.54
N GLY A 207 28.92 17.90 -5.31
CA GLY A 207 29.32 19.11 -4.61
C GLY A 207 28.77 20.38 -5.24
N ASP A 208 29.66 21.32 -5.57
CA ASP A 208 29.36 22.57 -6.26
C ASP A 208 29.84 22.46 -7.72
N PRO A 209 29.13 21.71 -8.57
CA PRO A 209 29.60 21.30 -9.89
C PRO A 209 29.80 22.49 -10.83
N GLU A 210 30.88 22.44 -11.62
CA GLU A 210 31.19 23.45 -12.63
C GLU A 210 30.43 23.23 -13.96
N VAL A 211 29.87 22.03 -14.14
CA VAL A 211 29.18 21.60 -15.37
C VAL A 211 27.70 21.35 -15.09
N HIS A 212 26.85 21.75 -16.03
CA HIS A 212 25.41 21.48 -16.00
C HIS A 212 24.88 21.14 -17.41
N PRO A 213 24.12 20.03 -17.60
CA PRO A 213 23.72 19.03 -16.60
C PRO A 213 24.88 18.16 -16.09
N GLN A 214 24.74 17.61 -14.89
CA GLN A 214 25.76 16.76 -14.27
C GLN A 214 25.65 15.32 -14.78
N SER A 215 26.65 14.87 -15.54
CA SER A 215 26.77 13.46 -15.93
C SER A 215 27.35 12.60 -14.81
N GLU A 216 27.09 11.31 -14.83
CA GLU A 216 27.59 10.33 -13.85
C GLU A 216 29.10 10.13 -13.92
N GLY A 217 29.70 10.44 -15.07
CA GLY A 217 31.14 10.46 -15.25
C GLY A 217 31.82 11.67 -14.60
N TYR A 218 31.06 12.68 -14.17
CA TYR A 218 31.61 13.85 -13.50
C TYR A 218 32.11 13.49 -12.10
N TRP A 219 33.38 13.78 -11.83
CA TRP A 219 34.03 13.43 -10.56
C TRP A 219 33.51 14.20 -9.35
N GLY A 220 32.86 15.34 -9.56
CA GLY A 220 32.40 16.23 -8.49
C GLY A 220 33.43 17.30 -8.13
N HIS A 221 32.93 18.47 -7.70
CA HIS A 221 33.73 19.55 -7.12
C HIS A 221 33.31 19.70 -5.65
N VAL A 222 33.89 18.86 -4.81
CA VAL A 222 33.51 18.67 -3.40
C VAL A 222 34.66 19.09 -2.50
N ASN A 223 34.34 19.87 -1.46
CA ASN A 223 35.31 20.27 -0.44
C ASN A 223 35.19 19.35 0.80
N PRO A 224 36.22 18.56 1.14
CA PRO A 224 36.17 17.58 2.24
C PRO A 224 36.11 18.22 3.63
N ILE A 225 36.32 19.53 3.76
CA ILE A 225 36.22 20.29 5.02
C ILE A 225 35.12 21.36 4.98
N GLY A 226 34.22 21.29 3.99
CA GLY A 226 33.07 22.19 3.90
C GLY A 226 32.00 21.90 4.97
N PRO A 227 31.04 22.83 5.19
CA PRO A 227 29.99 22.68 6.19
C PRO A 227 29.04 21.49 5.91
N ARG A 228 28.97 21.03 4.66
CA ARG A 228 28.19 19.87 4.22
C ARG A 228 29.02 18.58 4.06
N ALA A 229 30.34 18.67 4.21
CA ALA A 229 31.26 17.56 3.91
C ALA A 229 30.90 16.28 4.67
N CYS A 230 30.29 16.40 5.85
CA CYS A 230 29.87 15.24 6.64
C CYS A 230 28.86 14.31 5.93
N TYR A 231 28.03 14.88 5.07
CA TYR A 231 27.08 14.14 4.25
C TYR A 231 27.68 13.79 2.89
N ASP A 232 28.31 14.78 2.23
CA ASP A 232 28.87 14.65 0.89
C ASP A 232 29.96 13.56 0.83
N GLU A 233 30.97 13.67 1.71
CA GLU A 233 32.06 12.69 1.79
C GLU A 233 31.57 11.34 2.29
N GLY A 234 30.62 11.34 3.24
CA GLY A 234 29.99 10.09 3.70
C GLY A 234 29.39 9.29 2.55
N LYS A 235 28.64 9.97 1.66
CA LYS A 235 28.03 9.33 0.48
C LYS A 235 29.05 8.96 -0.61
N ARG A 236 30.09 9.77 -0.81
CA ARG A 236 31.20 9.43 -1.73
C ARG A 236 31.98 8.20 -1.27
N VAL A 237 32.26 8.11 0.03
CA VAL A 237 32.87 6.93 0.63
C VAL A 237 31.96 5.71 0.47
N ALA A 238 30.65 5.86 0.68
CA ALA A 238 29.70 4.78 0.45
C ALA A 238 29.73 4.25 -1.00
N GLU A 239 29.72 5.14 -2.00
CA GLU A 239 29.88 4.75 -3.42
C GLU A 239 31.23 4.04 -3.68
N THR A 240 32.31 4.57 -3.09
CA THR A 240 33.66 3.99 -3.19
C THR A 240 33.71 2.58 -2.59
N MET A 241 33.10 2.36 -1.42
CA MET A 241 33.03 1.05 -0.79
C MET A 241 32.25 0.06 -1.65
N CYS A 242 31.10 0.45 -2.20
CA CYS A 242 30.34 -0.40 -3.12
C CYS A 242 31.18 -0.82 -4.34
N TYR A 243 31.90 0.13 -4.95
CA TYR A 243 32.78 -0.14 -6.08
C TYR A 243 33.92 -1.10 -5.70
N ALA A 244 34.57 -0.87 -4.55
CA ALA A 244 35.67 -1.70 -4.05
C ALA A 244 35.22 -3.14 -3.76
N TYR A 245 34.06 -3.32 -3.10
CA TYR A 245 33.47 -4.64 -2.84
C TYR A 245 33.13 -5.37 -4.14
N MET A 246 32.56 -4.66 -5.12
CA MET A 246 32.28 -5.24 -6.45
C MET A 246 33.58 -5.73 -7.11
N LYS A 247 34.62 -4.90 -7.16
CA LYS A 247 35.91 -5.27 -7.78
C LYS A 247 36.60 -6.43 -7.07
N GLN A 248 36.61 -6.42 -5.73
CA GLN A 248 37.21 -7.50 -4.93
C GLN A 248 36.50 -8.83 -5.16
N THR A 249 35.19 -8.81 -5.38
CA THR A 249 34.43 -10.05 -5.53
C THR A 249 34.58 -10.63 -6.94
N VAL A 250 34.69 -9.76 -7.95
CA VAL A 250 35.00 -10.18 -9.34
C VAL A 250 36.38 -10.85 -9.43
N SER A 251 37.40 -10.37 -8.71
CA SER A 251 38.74 -10.98 -8.75
C SER A 251 38.84 -12.34 -8.04
N ARG A 252 37.85 -12.69 -7.20
CA ARG A 252 37.76 -13.97 -6.48
C ARG A 252 36.79 -14.98 -7.10
N ALA A 253 36.03 -14.58 -8.12
CA ALA A 253 35.02 -15.43 -8.75
C ALA A 253 35.66 -16.48 -9.68
N GLN A 254 36.22 -17.54 -9.09
CA GLN A 254 36.40 -18.84 -9.76
C GLN A 254 35.22 -19.80 -9.53
N ASN A 255 34.31 -19.53 -8.59
CA ASN A 255 33.04 -20.26 -8.45
C ASN A 255 32.04 -19.40 -7.68
N HIS A 256 30.82 -19.24 -8.22
CA HIS A 256 29.66 -18.47 -7.73
C HIS A 256 29.62 -16.95 -8.03
N ASP A 257 28.53 -16.59 -8.70
CA ASP A 257 28.23 -15.35 -9.42
C ASP A 257 27.81 -14.19 -8.49
N TRP A 258 28.79 -13.50 -7.92
CA TRP A 258 28.58 -12.33 -7.06
C TRP A 258 28.63 -11.00 -7.83
N ARG A 259 27.60 -10.72 -8.65
CA ARG A 259 27.59 -9.56 -9.59
C ARG A 259 26.68 -8.38 -9.21
N HIS A 260 26.19 -8.24 -7.98
CA HIS A 260 25.04 -7.37 -7.72
C HIS A 260 25.16 -6.47 -6.49
N ALA A 261 26.06 -5.47 -6.54
CA ALA A 261 25.91 -4.24 -5.77
C ALA A 261 25.54 -3.12 -6.74
N VAL A 262 24.39 -2.48 -6.54
CA VAL A 262 23.87 -1.43 -7.43
C VAL A 262 23.78 -0.12 -6.64
N CYS A 263 24.49 0.91 -7.08
CA CYS A 263 24.33 2.26 -6.54
C CYS A 263 23.29 3.00 -7.38
N ALA A 264 22.24 3.52 -6.74
CA ALA A 264 21.25 4.39 -7.38
C ALA A 264 21.29 5.77 -6.70
N ALA A 265 21.50 6.84 -7.46
CA ALA A 265 21.36 8.19 -6.92
C ALA A 265 19.87 8.57 -6.89
N ALA A 266 19.35 8.94 -5.72
CA ALA A 266 18.00 9.50 -5.61
C ALA A 266 18.10 11.03 -5.69
N PRO A 267 17.69 11.67 -6.80
CA PRO A 267 17.48 13.11 -6.80
C PRO A 267 16.20 13.40 -5.99
N PHE A 268 16.21 14.47 -5.19
CA PHE A 268 15.06 15.01 -4.43
C PHE A 268 14.57 14.26 -3.19
N LEU A 269 14.96 14.74 -2.00
CA LEU A 269 14.30 14.38 -0.73
C LEU A 269 13.88 15.57 0.16
N SER A 270 14.20 16.82 -0.19
CA SER A 270 13.88 17.97 0.68
C SER A 270 12.62 18.75 0.31
N CYS A 271 12.07 18.62 -0.91
CA CYS A 271 11.03 19.55 -1.40
C CYS A 271 9.58 19.07 -1.17
N CYS A 272 9.35 17.76 -0.95
CA CYS A 272 7.99 17.20 -0.90
C CYS A 272 7.28 17.39 0.47
N ARG A 273 7.98 17.88 1.51
CA ARG A 273 7.38 18.07 2.84
C ARG A 273 6.58 19.37 2.97
N SER A 274 6.71 20.30 2.03
CA SER A 274 6.00 21.58 2.02
C SER A 274 4.89 21.60 0.96
N GLY A 275 3.91 20.71 1.11
CA GLY A 275 2.67 20.79 0.34
C GLY A 275 1.74 21.85 0.94
N SER A 276 1.80 23.07 0.43
CA SER A 276 0.80 24.11 0.65
C SER A 276 0.41 24.69 -0.72
N MET A 277 -0.76 24.30 -1.21
CA MET A 277 -1.50 25.09 -2.20
C MET A 277 -1.95 26.39 -1.52
N ALA A 278 -1.17 27.46 -1.65
CA ALA A 278 -1.66 28.82 -1.46
C ALA A 278 -0.66 29.82 -2.07
N GLU A 279 -1.22 30.73 -2.85
CA GLU A 279 -0.55 31.81 -3.55
C GLU A 279 0.25 32.76 -2.64
N ARG A 280 1.43 33.16 -3.13
CA ARG A 280 2.16 34.43 -2.88
C ARG A 280 2.84 34.69 -1.51
N LYS A 281 4.11 35.07 -1.70
CA LYS A 281 4.92 36.09 -1.00
C LYS A 281 5.25 35.83 0.48
N MET A 282 6.44 35.25 0.70
CA MET A 282 7.25 35.56 1.88
C MET A 282 8.61 36.08 1.41
N GLN A 283 8.91 37.33 1.79
CA GLN A 283 10.13 38.07 1.47
C GLN A 283 11.37 37.37 2.04
N LEU A 284 12.38 37.24 1.18
CA LEU A 284 13.76 36.90 1.52
C LEU A 284 14.37 37.98 2.44
N ARG A 285 14.93 37.57 3.57
CA ARG A 285 16.01 38.33 4.23
C ARG A 285 17.33 37.84 3.66
N VAL A 286 18.01 38.74 2.97
CA VAL A 286 19.22 38.53 2.19
C VAL A 286 20.45 38.43 3.11
N GLN A 287 21.27 37.41 2.92
CA GLN A 287 22.73 37.54 2.95
C GLN A 287 23.23 37.01 1.59
N GLY A 288 23.72 37.92 0.75
CA GLY A 288 24.12 37.69 -0.66
C GLY A 288 25.40 36.85 -0.80
N HIS A 289 25.77 36.35 -1.98
CA HIS A 289 25.42 36.74 -3.34
C HIS A 289 25.18 35.53 -4.26
N GLY A 290 24.05 35.55 -4.99
CA GLY A 290 23.71 34.61 -6.08
C GLY A 290 22.49 33.71 -5.78
N PRO A 291 21.42 33.69 -6.59
CA PRO A 291 20.33 32.74 -6.39
C PRO A 291 20.74 31.33 -6.85
N PRO A 292 20.55 30.27 -6.05
CA PRO A 292 20.64 28.91 -6.56
C PRO A 292 19.46 28.67 -7.51
N THR A 293 19.73 28.63 -8.81
CA THR A 293 18.73 28.25 -9.81
C THR A 293 18.50 26.74 -9.73
N LYS A 294 17.42 26.34 -9.05
CA LYS A 294 16.80 25.02 -9.21
C LYS A 294 15.66 25.18 -10.23
N HIS A 295 15.74 24.51 -11.37
CA HIS A 295 14.71 24.59 -12.40
C HIS A 295 13.46 23.80 -12.01
N SER A 296 12.30 24.46 -12.09
CA SER A 296 10.96 23.88 -12.08
C SER A 296 10.31 24.18 -13.44
N HIS A 297 9.95 23.16 -14.22
CA HIS A 297 9.05 23.35 -15.36
C HIS A 297 7.62 23.02 -14.92
N VAL A 298 6.74 24.01 -14.99
CA VAL A 298 5.29 23.87 -14.84
C VAL A 298 4.72 23.57 -16.21
N MET A 299 4.12 22.39 -16.41
CA MET A 299 3.22 22.11 -17.52
C MET A 299 1.81 21.84 -16.98
N THR A 300 0.81 22.52 -17.53
CA THR A 300 -0.60 22.39 -17.20
C THR A 300 -1.22 21.12 -17.81
N PRO A 301 -2.25 20.50 -17.20
CA PRO A 301 -2.71 19.17 -17.63
C PRO A 301 -3.74 19.25 -18.77
N ARG A 302 -3.53 18.45 -19.82
CA ARG A 302 -4.59 17.99 -20.72
C ARG A 302 -4.98 16.55 -20.36
N THR A 303 -6.28 16.31 -20.40
CA THR A 303 -7.00 15.11 -19.96
C THR A 303 -6.64 13.84 -20.74
N ARG A 304 -6.43 12.71 -20.04
CA ARG A 304 -7.18 11.43 -20.15
C ARG A 304 -6.36 10.17 -19.79
N ASN A 305 -7.09 9.29 -19.09
CA ASN A 305 -7.07 7.83 -19.02
C ASN A 305 -6.15 7.10 -18.02
N ALA A 306 -6.86 6.34 -17.19
CA ALA A 306 -6.41 5.32 -16.26
C ALA A 306 -5.64 4.19 -16.96
N GLY A 307 -4.54 3.79 -16.34
CA GLY A 307 -3.78 2.58 -16.66
C GLY A 307 -2.71 2.41 -15.59
N GLY A 308 -2.84 1.37 -14.77
CA GLY A 308 -1.86 1.04 -13.72
C GLY A 308 -0.50 0.72 -14.33
N ILE A 309 0.56 1.22 -13.72
CA ILE A 309 1.94 0.94 -14.14
C ILE A 309 2.70 0.38 -12.93
N ALA A 310 3.12 -0.86 -13.10
CA ALA A 310 3.93 -1.62 -12.18
C ALA A 310 5.30 -0.95 -12.00
N LEU A 311 5.76 -0.82 -10.76
CA LEU A 311 7.18 -0.63 -10.48
C LEU A 311 7.91 -1.91 -10.90
N GLU A 312 8.43 -1.94 -12.13
CA GLU A 312 9.40 -2.93 -12.62
C GLU A 312 10.78 -2.70 -11.97
N LEU A 313 10.86 -2.77 -10.63
CA LEU A 313 12.13 -3.02 -9.95
C LEU A 313 12.44 -4.52 -9.87
N ALA A 314 11.43 -5.37 -10.09
CA ALA A 314 11.53 -6.83 -9.99
C ALA A 314 12.02 -7.53 -11.29
N SER A 315 12.03 -6.84 -12.43
CA SER A 315 12.39 -7.40 -13.75
C SER A 315 13.72 -6.86 -14.32
N LEU A 316 14.51 -6.14 -13.53
CA LEU A 316 15.83 -5.66 -13.98
C LEU A 316 16.68 -6.86 -14.44
N PRO A 317 17.22 -6.82 -15.67
CA PRO A 317 17.92 -7.96 -16.25
C PRO A 317 19.11 -8.40 -15.39
N ARG A 318 19.51 -9.67 -15.50
CA ARG A 318 20.70 -10.25 -14.85
C ARG A 318 22.04 -9.61 -15.26
N ALA A 319 22.00 -8.49 -15.99
CA ALA A 319 23.15 -7.79 -16.54
C ALA A 319 23.66 -6.70 -15.58
N VAL A 320 24.98 -6.65 -15.52
CA VAL A 320 25.83 -5.73 -14.75
C VAL A 320 25.51 -4.26 -15.08
N GLY A 321 25.41 -3.40 -14.08
CA GLY A 321 25.37 -1.95 -14.30
C GLY A 321 25.29 -1.14 -13.01
N PHE A 322 26.09 -0.07 -12.91
CA PHE A 322 25.55 1.15 -12.30
C PHE A 322 24.25 1.43 -13.06
N ILE A 323 23.11 1.49 -12.37
CA ILE A 323 21.94 2.12 -12.99
C ILE A 323 22.43 3.51 -13.42
N SER A 324 22.31 3.87 -14.70
CA SER A 324 22.59 5.25 -15.11
C SER A 324 21.83 6.15 -14.13
N LYS A 325 22.50 7.12 -13.52
CA LYS A 325 21.85 8.17 -12.72
C LYS A 325 21.09 9.14 -13.66
N GLU A 326 20.51 8.64 -14.76
CA GLU A 326 19.36 9.23 -15.44
C GLU A 326 18.11 9.02 -14.58
N PRO A 327 17.08 9.85 -14.74
CA PRO A 327 16.24 10.19 -13.60
C PRO A 327 15.41 8.99 -13.14
N LEU A 328 15.62 8.59 -11.88
CA LEU A 328 14.54 8.03 -11.07
C LEU A 328 13.32 8.99 -10.99
N CYS A 329 13.43 10.22 -11.53
CA CYS A 329 12.29 11.07 -11.78
C CYS A 329 11.26 10.40 -12.70
N ASP A 330 11.57 9.58 -13.71
CA ASP A 330 10.50 9.05 -14.59
C ASP A 330 9.64 7.95 -13.94
N ILE A 331 10.10 7.40 -12.81
CA ILE A 331 9.32 6.43 -12.00
C ILE A 331 8.45 7.16 -10.96
N VAL A 332 8.73 8.43 -10.65
CA VAL A 332 8.01 9.24 -9.64
C VAL A 332 7.28 10.44 -10.26
N SER A 333 7.67 10.92 -11.44
CA SER A 333 7.10 12.08 -12.15
C SER A 333 5.88 11.72 -13.00
N SER A 334 5.68 10.43 -13.33
CA SER A 334 4.48 9.97 -14.02
C SER A 334 3.28 9.74 -13.07
N GLN A 335 3.41 10.08 -11.78
CA GLN A 335 2.41 9.76 -10.74
C GLN A 335 2.08 10.93 -9.79
N PHE A 336 2.40 12.18 -10.14
CA PHE A 336 1.90 13.37 -9.42
C PHE A 336 1.23 14.39 -10.34
#